data_AF-A0AAI9TF44-F1
#
_entry.id   AF-A0AAI9TF44-F1
#
_cell.length_a   1.000
_cell.length_b   1.000
_cell.length_c   1.000
_cell.angle_alpha   90.00
_cell.angle_beta   90.00
_cell.angle_gamma   90.00
#
_symmetry.space_group_name_H-M   'P 1'
#
loop_
_entity.id
_entity.type
_entity.pdbx_description
1 polymer ?
#
loop_
_entity_poly.entity_id
_entity_poly.type
_entity_poly.pdbx_seq_one_letter_code
_entity_poly.pdbx_strand_id
1 'polypeptide(L)'
;MSSCHSNCSERPPPLSPDNDITGPGVITNYIASAGITVFIILLYFFVVFEPVRDPFEKDEKAPDDPPFRPNAIDLLITRKVRGWGQRCMSKCLKNRIEKSLVNCVVAMGDLQLVTGFSILVSGAVQLSCGLTVYEWQIAVYLAWFSCLTHLSCLMVLRSYLYVHTFGRTWRLVAMGLLAILLIVGLLPTANYGDLYNSRPRSSDYAKCYLKIRSSTGMALYSMILSVLTIAIGFISRVMKLHKMLSVTLWGGLRIRASLRARAILHVIYKWCTAGGRVQGLRFSLVYRPLFAVFLVARFTLDAWVSMFVEALWLFIAFFWGVLRLMVALNDTPRGQDLWTKTAGQNKGDWTFGQVVSLVLLVAPLMNLLEYFDQNPATGARTSIPRNVLEPHEPMGRSSSPVPPLFMEEVPGPKSLDGNWSNHRETLGMAVIYGLISMMTFVLQLVLPSINKPLLEILISLEWGIKVIFALTGIYGVVLFSLFLESEVSKEREGTRRCLQFLNIAFYVLSFNFGGRYPFDESRIMLNFMQPFALAFYGLLAVMFR
;
A
#
# COMPACT_ATOMS: atom_id res chain seq x y z
N MET A 1 -42.87 -3.84 -9.68
CA MET A 1 -41.88 -4.93 -9.56
C MET A 1 -42.53 -6.03 -8.74
N SER A 2 -42.84 -7.17 -9.34
CA SER A 2 -43.30 -8.36 -8.61
C SER A 2 -42.24 -8.78 -7.58
N SER A 3 -42.66 -9.13 -6.36
CA SER A 3 -41.75 -9.57 -5.31
C SER A 3 -41.08 -10.88 -5.70
N CYS A 4 -39.86 -10.82 -6.23
CA CYS A 4 -39.04 -12.01 -6.43
C CYS A 4 -38.47 -12.45 -5.08
N HIS A 5 -38.60 -13.74 -4.75
CA HIS A 5 -38.17 -14.30 -3.47
C HIS A 5 -37.46 -15.64 -3.67
N SER A 6 -36.18 -15.69 -3.30
CA SER A 6 -35.39 -16.93 -3.29
C SER A 6 -35.58 -17.71 -1.99
N ASN A 7 -35.93 -19.00 -2.07
CA ASN A 7 -36.08 -19.89 -0.92
C ASN A 7 -34.77 -20.65 -0.63
N CYS A 8 -34.24 -20.52 0.60
CA CYS A 8 -33.01 -21.20 1.02
C CYS A 8 -33.17 -22.71 1.26
N SER A 9 -34.41 -23.21 1.29
CA SER A 9 -34.71 -24.64 1.46
C SER A 9 -34.76 -25.41 0.14
N GLU A 10 -34.85 -24.72 -0.99
CA GLU A 10 -34.95 -25.32 -2.32
C GLU A 10 -33.58 -25.44 -2.99
N ARG A 11 -33.39 -26.48 -3.80
CA ARG A 11 -32.16 -26.61 -4.60
C ARG A 11 -32.17 -25.56 -5.71
N PRO A 12 -31.13 -24.73 -5.83
CA PRO A 12 -31.04 -23.75 -6.91
C PRO A 12 -30.94 -24.44 -8.28
N PRO A 13 -31.39 -23.77 -9.35
CA PRO A 13 -31.16 -24.23 -10.72
C PRO A 13 -29.65 -24.29 -11.04
N PRO A 14 -29.25 -24.98 -12.13
CA PRO A 14 -27.87 -24.97 -12.58
C PRO A 14 -27.37 -23.53 -12.80
N LEU A 15 -26.10 -23.30 -12.48
CA LEU A 15 -25.46 -21.98 -12.53
C LEU A 15 -25.59 -21.39 -13.95
N SER A 16 -26.29 -20.27 -14.05
CA SER A 16 -26.43 -19.45 -15.26
C SER A 16 -25.96 -18.03 -14.93
N PRO A 17 -24.65 -17.76 -15.02
CA PRO A 17 -24.09 -16.49 -14.58
C PRO A 17 -24.64 -15.31 -15.39
N ASP A 18 -25.00 -14.23 -14.71
CA ASP A 18 -25.32 -12.97 -15.35
C ASP A 18 -24.06 -12.38 -16.01
N ASN A 19 -24.11 -12.26 -17.34
CA ASN A 19 -23.04 -11.70 -18.16
C ASN A 19 -22.82 -10.20 -17.92
N ASP A 20 -23.79 -9.48 -17.35
CA ASP A 20 -23.64 -8.07 -16.97
C ASP A 20 -22.87 -7.88 -15.65
N ILE A 21 -22.67 -8.96 -14.88
CA ILE A 21 -21.85 -8.97 -13.65
C ILE A 21 -20.52 -9.69 -13.88
N THR A 22 -20.60 -10.91 -14.43
CA THR A 22 -19.47 -11.84 -14.56
C THR A 22 -18.81 -11.78 -15.94
N GLY A 23 -19.28 -10.87 -16.79
CA GLY A 23 -18.81 -10.69 -18.15
C GLY A 23 -17.35 -10.27 -18.27
N PRO A 24 -16.63 -10.75 -19.29
CA PRO A 24 -15.23 -10.39 -19.49
C PRO A 24 -15.05 -8.89 -19.68
N GLY A 25 -15.94 -8.22 -20.43
CA GLY A 25 -15.85 -6.76 -20.64
C GLY A 25 -15.95 -5.96 -19.33
N VAL A 26 -16.85 -6.38 -18.43
CA VAL A 26 -17.03 -5.75 -17.11
C VAL A 26 -15.80 -5.99 -16.25
N ILE A 27 -15.35 -7.25 -16.14
CA ILE A 27 -14.16 -7.63 -15.36
C ILE A 27 -12.91 -6.88 -15.85
N THR A 28 -12.69 -6.86 -17.16
CA THR A 28 -11.56 -6.14 -17.77
C THR A 28 -11.60 -4.65 -17.43
N ASN A 29 -12.76 -3.98 -17.49
CA ASN A 29 -12.87 -2.56 -17.15
C ASN A 29 -12.38 -2.25 -15.71
N TYR A 30 -12.86 -3.00 -14.72
CA TYR A 30 -12.47 -2.78 -13.31
C TYR A 30 -10.99 -3.09 -13.07
N ILE A 31 -10.48 -4.23 -13.57
CA ILE A 31 -9.07 -4.61 -13.40
C ILE A 31 -8.17 -3.60 -14.10
N ALA A 32 -8.48 -3.25 -15.35
CA ALA A 32 -7.67 -2.32 -16.13
C ALA A 32 -7.68 -0.92 -15.53
N SER A 33 -8.84 -0.41 -15.09
CA SER A 33 -8.92 0.90 -14.45
C SER A 33 -8.05 0.97 -13.18
N ALA A 34 -8.18 -0.01 -12.29
CA ALA A 34 -7.35 -0.05 -11.09
C ALA A 34 -5.86 -0.21 -11.41
N GLY A 35 -5.52 -1.09 -12.36
CA GLY A 35 -4.14 -1.33 -12.79
C GLY A 35 -3.49 -0.09 -13.42
N ILE A 36 -4.20 0.59 -14.32
CA ILE A 36 -3.75 1.84 -14.96
C ILE A 36 -3.56 2.92 -13.89
N THR A 37 -4.49 3.06 -12.94
CA THR A 37 -4.36 4.07 -11.87
C THR A 37 -3.15 3.80 -10.98
N VAL A 38 -2.93 2.55 -10.56
CA VAL A 38 -1.75 2.16 -9.77
C VAL A 38 -0.46 2.42 -10.56
N PHE A 39 -0.46 2.10 -11.86
CA PHE A 39 0.68 2.39 -12.73
C PHE A 39 0.95 3.90 -12.85
N ILE A 40 -0.08 4.72 -13.05
CA ILE A 40 0.04 6.18 -13.09
C ILE A 40 0.63 6.73 -11.80
N ILE A 41 0.26 6.19 -10.63
CA ILE A 41 0.83 6.62 -9.35
C ILE A 41 2.31 6.31 -9.25
N LEU A 42 2.73 5.11 -9.64
CA LEU A 42 4.13 4.74 -9.66
C LEU A 42 4.91 5.67 -10.61
N LEU A 43 4.37 5.91 -11.81
CA LEU A 43 4.94 6.84 -12.77
C LEU A 43 5.03 8.27 -12.20
N TYR A 44 3.97 8.75 -11.56
CA TYR A 44 3.93 10.06 -10.91
C TYR A 44 5.00 10.18 -9.83
N PHE A 45 5.17 9.16 -8.99
CA PHE A 45 6.21 9.15 -7.95
C PHE A 45 7.62 9.25 -8.53
N PHE A 46 7.94 8.47 -9.58
CA PHE A 46 9.28 8.45 -10.15
C PHE A 46 9.60 9.69 -11.01
N VAL A 47 8.62 10.19 -11.76
CA VAL A 47 8.82 11.21 -12.80
C VAL A 47 8.52 12.62 -12.30
N VAL A 48 7.41 12.81 -11.57
CA VAL A 48 6.85 14.14 -11.25
C VAL A 48 7.10 14.52 -9.78
N PHE A 49 6.85 13.60 -8.83
CA PHE A 49 6.72 13.91 -7.40
C PHE A 49 7.95 14.55 -6.77
N GLU A 50 7.86 15.80 -6.31
CA GLU A 50 8.96 16.47 -5.61
C GLU A 50 8.80 16.37 -4.08
N PRO A 51 9.65 15.59 -3.37
CA PRO A 51 9.46 15.34 -1.94
C PRO A 51 9.68 16.56 -1.05
N VAL A 52 10.26 17.64 -1.60
CA VAL A 52 10.55 18.90 -0.89
C VAL A 52 9.41 19.91 -1.01
N ARG A 53 8.49 19.71 -1.96
CA ARG A 53 7.36 20.62 -2.18
C ARG A 53 6.28 20.37 -1.12
N ASP A 54 5.78 21.44 -0.52
CA ASP A 54 4.72 21.34 0.49
C ASP A 54 3.37 21.01 -0.18
N PRO A 55 2.71 19.90 0.16
CA PRO A 55 1.40 19.54 -0.41
C PRO A 55 0.28 20.52 -0.04
N PHE A 56 0.47 21.39 0.95
CA PHE A 56 -0.49 22.40 1.42
C PHE A 56 -0.07 23.84 1.12
N GLU A 57 0.92 24.04 0.23
CA GLU A 57 1.37 25.37 -0.14
C GLU A 57 0.20 26.20 -0.71
N LYS A 58 -0.11 27.31 -0.04
CA LYS A 58 -0.94 28.39 -0.57
C LYS A 58 -0.02 29.48 -1.13
N ASP A 59 -0.50 30.27 -2.08
CA ASP A 59 0.26 31.36 -2.71
C ASP A 59 0.79 32.40 -1.70
N GLU A 60 0.19 32.48 -0.51
CA GLU A 60 0.67 33.29 0.62
C GLU A 60 1.01 32.41 1.83
N LYS A 61 2.30 32.30 2.17
CA LYS A 61 2.76 31.71 3.44
C LYS A 61 2.50 32.69 4.58
N ALA A 62 1.70 32.29 5.56
CA ALA A 62 1.59 33.02 6.81
C ALA A 62 2.97 33.03 7.51
N PRO A 63 3.39 34.17 8.12
CA PRO A 63 4.72 34.31 8.72
C PRO A 63 5.05 33.30 9.82
N ASP A 64 4.03 32.68 10.44
CA ASP A 64 4.17 31.74 11.56
C ASP A 64 4.05 30.25 11.17
N ASP A 65 3.88 29.91 9.88
CA ASP A 65 3.78 28.49 9.47
C ASP A 65 5.17 27.82 9.55
N PRO A 66 5.34 26.71 10.30
CA PRO A 66 6.63 26.05 10.45
C PRO A 66 7.14 25.52 9.11
N PRO A 67 8.47 25.49 8.88
CA PRO A 67 9.03 25.05 7.61
C PRO A 67 8.64 23.60 7.30
N PHE A 68 8.18 23.37 6.06
CA PHE A 68 7.75 22.04 5.61
C PHE A 68 8.90 21.03 5.72
N ARG A 69 8.63 19.92 6.41
CA ARG A 69 9.60 18.85 6.60
C ARG A 69 9.35 17.72 5.61
N PRO A 70 10.25 17.49 4.64
CA PRO A 70 10.12 16.38 3.69
C PRO A 70 10.27 15.02 4.37
N ASN A 71 9.61 14.01 3.82
CA ASN A 71 9.73 12.64 4.31
C ASN A 71 11.12 12.05 3.97
N ALA A 72 11.78 11.45 4.97
CA ALA A 72 13.14 10.93 4.82
C ALA A 72 13.23 9.72 3.88
N ILE A 73 12.21 8.86 3.85
CA ILE A 73 12.17 7.67 2.99
C ILE A 73 11.98 8.08 1.54
N ASP A 74 11.02 8.98 1.29
CA ASP A 74 10.80 9.53 -0.05
C ASP A 74 12.08 10.21 -0.56
N LEU A 75 12.73 11.04 0.26
CA LEU A 75 14.02 11.66 -0.10
C LEU A 75 15.12 10.64 -0.42
N LEU A 76 15.23 9.56 0.37
CA LEU A 76 16.25 8.53 0.15
C LEU A 76 16.05 7.82 -1.19
N ILE A 77 14.81 7.40 -1.47
CA ILE A 77 14.45 6.66 -2.68
C ILE A 77 14.57 7.58 -3.89
N THR A 78 13.98 8.77 -3.82
CA THR A 78 14.05 9.77 -4.88
C THR A 78 15.49 10.13 -5.19
N ARG A 79 16.38 10.33 -4.20
CA ARG A 79 17.81 10.60 -4.46
C ARG A 79 18.54 9.44 -5.14
N LYS A 80 18.26 8.19 -4.74
CA LYS A 80 18.90 7.00 -5.33
C LYS A 80 18.41 6.73 -6.76
N VAL A 81 17.11 6.84 -7.00
CA VAL A 81 16.48 6.54 -8.30
C VAL A 81 16.65 7.69 -9.29
N ARG A 82 16.58 8.95 -8.85
CA ARG A 82 16.71 10.12 -9.74
C ARG A 82 18.12 10.39 -10.25
N GLY A 83 19.15 9.78 -9.65
CA GLY A 83 20.50 9.79 -10.22
C GLY A 83 20.57 9.24 -11.64
N TRP A 84 19.60 8.39 -12.03
CA TRP A 84 19.50 7.77 -13.35
C TRP A 84 18.58 8.53 -14.33
N GLY A 85 17.41 9.02 -13.91
CA GLY A 85 16.38 9.52 -14.83
C GLY A 85 16.28 11.04 -15.03
N GLN A 86 16.79 11.85 -14.10
CA GLN A 86 16.43 13.29 -14.05
C GLN A 86 17.20 14.19 -15.02
N ARG A 87 18.23 13.68 -15.70
CA ARG A 87 18.97 14.45 -16.72
C ARG A 87 18.21 14.60 -18.05
N CYS A 88 17.16 13.82 -18.29
CA CYS A 88 16.54 13.76 -19.62
C CYS A 88 15.30 14.64 -19.84
N MET A 89 14.59 15.12 -18.80
CA MET A 89 13.27 15.75 -19.00
C MET A 89 13.22 17.24 -18.66
N SER A 90 12.75 18.06 -19.61
CA SER A 90 12.51 19.49 -19.42
C SER A 90 11.38 19.77 -18.42
N LYS A 91 11.41 20.93 -17.75
CA LYS A 91 10.36 21.34 -16.79
C LYS A 91 8.97 21.44 -17.44
N CYS A 92 8.90 21.96 -18.67
CA CYS A 92 7.66 22.06 -19.43
C CYS A 92 7.03 20.67 -19.67
N LEU A 93 7.86 19.69 -20.03
CA LEU A 93 7.40 18.32 -20.25
C LEU A 93 6.81 17.70 -18.97
N LYS A 94 7.43 17.95 -17.82
CA LYS A 94 6.91 17.48 -16.52
C LYS A 94 5.55 18.06 -16.19
N ASN A 95 5.35 19.38 -16.35
CA ASN A 95 4.07 20.02 -16.08
C ASN A 95 2.96 19.51 -17.01
N ARG A 96 3.28 19.25 -18.28
CA ARG A 96 2.32 18.67 -19.23
C ARG A 96 1.92 17.24 -18.84
N ILE A 97 2.91 16.41 -18.46
CA ILE A 97 2.67 15.05 -17.97
C ILE A 97 1.81 15.10 -16.71
N GLU A 98 2.16 15.94 -15.73
CA GLU A 98 1.41 16.11 -14.48
C GLU A 98 -0.07 16.43 -14.76
N LYS A 99 -0.34 17.42 -15.63
CA LYS A 99 -1.72 17.80 -15.97
C LYS A 99 -2.50 16.66 -16.63
N SER A 100 -1.90 15.95 -17.59
CA SER A 100 -2.56 14.83 -18.28
C SER A 100 -2.82 13.64 -17.33
N LEU A 101 -1.84 13.28 -16.50
CA LEU A 101 -1.98 12.22 -15.50
C LEU A 101 -3.08 12.56 -14.48
N VAL A 102 -3.12 13.80 -13.97
CA VAL A 102 -4.17 14.24 -13.04
C VAL A 102 -5.55 14.15 -13.69
N ASN A 103 -5.72 14.65 -14.91
CA ASN A 103 -7.01 14.60 -15.61
C ASN A 103 -7.48 13.17 -15.88
N CYS A 104 -6.57 12.29 -16.32
CA CYS A 104 -6.87 10.87 -16.52
C CYS A 104 -7.32 10.19 -15.22
N VAL A 105 -6.57 10.37 -14.13
CA VAL A 105 -6.87 9.80 -12.82
C VAL A 105 -8.19 10.34 -12.24
N VAL A 106 -8.49 11.62 -12.45
CA VAL A 106 -9.78 12.23 -12.08
C VAL A 106 -10.93 11.52 -12.81
N ALA A 107 -10.87 11.45 -14.15
CA ALA A 107 -11.93 10.86 -14.96
C ALA A 107 -12.13 9.36 -14.64
N MET A 108 -11.03 8.63 -14.46
CA MET A 108 -11.05 7.21 -14.11
C MET A 108 -11.67 6.98 -12.72
N GLY A 109 -11.34 7.85 -11.75
CA GLY A 109 -11.95 7.82 -10.43
C GLY A 109 -13.47 8.04 -10.50
N ASP A 110 -13.92 9.10 -11.16
CA ASP A 110 -15.35 9.43 -11.21
C ASP A 110 -16.19 8.31 -11.89
N LEU A 111 -15.69 7.72 -12.98
CA LEU A 111 -16.35 6.57 -13.62
C LEU A 111 -16.39 5.35 -12.71
N GLN A 112 -15.26 5.00 -12.08
CA GLN A 112 -15.18 3.86 -11.17
C GLN A 112 -16.07 4.05 -9.93
N LEU A 113 -16.30 5.29 -9.49
CA LEU A 113 -17.22 5.58 -8.38
C LEU A 113 -18.64 5.14 -8.74
N VAL A 114 -19.12 5.60 -9.89
CA VAL A 114 -20.49 5.34 -10.36
C VAL A 114 -20.66 3.85 -10.61
N THR A 115 -19.74 3.22 -11.35
CA THR A 115 -19.84 1.79 -11.64
C THR A 115 -19.75 0.94 -10.37
N GLY A 116 -18.85 1.31 -9.43
CA GLY A 116 -18.70 0.63 -8.14
C GLY A 116 -19.96 0.69 -7.27
N PHE A 117 -20.67 1.82 -7.27
CA PHE A 117 -21.98 1.91 -6.63
C PHE A 117 -23.02 1.06 -7.35
N SER A 118 -23.09 1.16 -8.68
CA SER A 118 -24.04 0.40 -9.49
C SER A 118 -23.93 -1.10 -9.24
N ILE A 119 -22.71 -1.65 -9.20
CA ILE A 119 -22.53 -3.10 -9.02
C ILE A 119 -22.88 -3.57 -7.60
N LEU A 120 -22.52 -2.82 -6.56
CA LEU A 120 -22.87 -3.19 -5.18
C LEU A 120 -24.36 -3.02 -4.89
N VAL A 121 -24.96 -1.92 -5.35
CA VAL A 121 -26.40 -1.66 -5.15
C VAL A 121 -27.23 -2.65 -5.96
N SER A 122 -26.88 -2.90 -7.23
CA SER A 122 -27.57 -3.89 -8.05
C SER A 122 -27.44 -5.29 -7.44
N GLY A 123 -26.23 -5.71 -7.05
CA GLY A 123 -26.02 -6.98 -6.37
C GLY A 123 -26.88 -7.10 -5.10
N ALA A 124 -26.91 -6.07 -4.27
CA ALA A 124 -27.70 -6.07 -3.03
C ALA A 124 -29.21 -6.17 -3.28
N VAL A 125 -29.73 -5.49 -4.30
CA VAL A 125 -31.15 -5.59 -4.71
C VAL A 125 -31.46 -6.99 -5.23
N GLN A 126 -30.57 -7.56 -6.06
CA GLN A 126 -30.75 -8.89 -6.65
C GLN A 126 -30.57 -10.04 -5.65
N LEU A 127 -30.01 -9.82 -4.45
CA LEU A 127 -29.91 -10.84 -3.40
C LEU A 127 -31.27 -11.47 -3.05
N SER A 128 -32.36 -10.70 -3.10
CA SER A 128 -33.71 -11.24 -2.85
C SER A 128 -34.26 -12.02 -4.04
N CYS A 129 -33.75 -11.75 -5.24
CA CYS A 129 -34.17 -12.33 -6.50
C CYS A 129 -33.40 -13.61 -6.87
N GLY A 130 -32.56 -14.13 -5.97
CA GLY A 130 -31.81 -15.37 -6.20
C GLY A 130 -30.40 -15.19 -6.77
N LEU A 131 -29.74 -14.05 -6.52
CA LEU A 131 -28.32 -13.89 -6.84
C LEU A 131 -27.47 -15.00 -6.20
N THR A 132 -26.60 -15.62 -7.00
CA THR A 132 -25.77 -16.75 -6.55
C THR A 132 -24.56 -16.29 -5.73
N VAL A 133 -23.97 -17.20 -4.95
CA VAL A 133 -22.71 -16.96 -4.22
C VAL A 133 -21.59 -16.55 -5.18
N TYR A 134 -21.52 -17.18 -6.36
CA TYR A 134 -20.54 -16.87 -7.40
C TYR A 134 -20.61 -15.41 -7.87
N GLU A 135 -21.81 -14.95 -8.25
CA GLU A 135 -22.03 -13.60 -8.76
C GLU A 135 -21.78 -12.54 -7.68
N TRP A 136 -22.20 -12.82 -6.45
CA TRP A 136 -21.94 -11.92 -5.31
C TRP A 136 -20.45 -11.75 -5.03
N GLN A 137 -19.66 -12.85 -5.03
CA GLN A 137 -18.22 -12.76 -4.84
C GLN A 137 -17.54 -11.91 -5.93
N ILE A 138 -17.92 -12.13 -7.19
CA ILE A 138 -17.37 -11.36 -8.31
C ILE A 138 -17.75 -9.88 -8.17
N ALA A 139 -19.01 -9.56 -7.89
CA ALA A 139 -19.47 -8.19 -7.67
C ALA A 139 -18.67 -7.47 -6.57
N VAL A 140 -18.44 -8.14 -5.44
CA VAL A 140 -17.65 -7.61 -4.32
C VAL A 140 -16.18 -7.38 -4.70
N TYR A 141 -15.56 -8.30 -5.45
CA TYR A 141 -14.18 -8.14 -5.92
C TYR A 141 -14.03 -7.09 -7.01
N LEU A 142 -15.03 -6.87 -7.86
CA LEU A 142 -15.05 -5.76 -8.80
C LEU A 142 -15.17 -4.41 -8.08
N ALA A 143 -16.05 -4.33 -7.07
CA ALA A 143 -16.16 -3.15 -6.23
C ALA A 143 -14.88 -2.87 -5.42
N TRP A 144 -14.11 -3.90 -5.05
CA TRP A 144 -12.78 -3.74 -4.47
C TRP A 144 -11.85 -2.94 -5.39
N PHE A 145 -11.79 -3.26 -6.68
CA PHE A 145 -10.97 -2.52 -7.65
C PHE A 145 -11.43 -1.07 -7.82
N SER A 146 -12.73 -0.81 -7.79
CA SER A 146 -13.26 0.55 -7.77
C SER A 146 -12.80 1.31 -6.52
N CYS A 147 -12.94 0.73 -5.32
CA CYS A 147 -12.48 1.36 -4.08
C CYS A 147 -10.96 1.59 -4.09
N LEU A 148 -10.18 0.63 -4.62
CA LEU A 148 -8.74 0.76 -4.76
C LEU A 148 -8.35 1.88 -5.74
N THR A 149 -9.08 2.03 -6.84
CA THR A 149 -8.91 3.15 -7.79
C THR A 149 -9.12 4.48 -7.07
N HIS A 150 -10.15 4.61 -6.24
CA HIS A 150 -10.38 5.83 -5.45
C HIS A 150 -9.30 6.11 -4.41
N LEU A 151 -8.84 5.09 -3.68
CA LEU A 151 -7.72 5.22 -2.74
C LEU A 151 -6.45 5.69 -3.44
N SER A 152 -6.28 5.26 -4.69
CA SER A 152 -5.20 5.63 -5.58
C SER A 152 -5.35 7.09 -6.04
N CYS A 153 -6.51 7.49 -6.55
CA CYS A 153 -6.77 8.86 -7.01
C CYS A 153 -6.50 9.90 -5.92
N LEU A 154 -6.93 9.66 -4.67
CA LEU A 154 -6.70 10.60 -3.55
C LEU A 154 -5.23 10.86 -3.25
N MET A 155 -4.31 9.96 -3.64
CA MET A 155 -2.89 10.17 -3.45
C MET A 155 -2.36 11.27 -4.38
N VAL A 156 -2.64 11.16 -5.68
CA VAL A 156 -2.16 12.11 -6.71
C VAL A 156 -2.86 13.46 -6.56
N LEU A 157 -4.16 13.43 -6.27
CA LEU A 157 -4.99 14.61 -6.23
C LEU A 157 -4.87 15.41 -4.93
N ARG A 158 -4.00 15.02 -3.97
CA ARG A 158 -3.94 15.67 -2.65
C ARG A 158 -3.76 17.19 -2.73
N SER A 159 -2.80 17.66 -3.52
CA SER A 159 -2.53 19.09 -3.71
C SER A 159 -3.65 19.78 -4.49
N TYR A 160 -4.18 19.12 -5.53
CA TYR A 160 -5.29 19.63 -6.34
C TYR A 160 -6.59 19.82 -5.54
N LEU A 161 -6.94 18.85 -4.71
CA LEU A 161 -8.15 18.85 -3.86
C LEU A 161 -8.01 19.73 -2.62
N TYR A 162 -6.78 20.10 -2.23
CA TYR A 162 -6.60 21.08 -1.18
C TYR A 162 -7.15 22.45 -1.57
N VAL A 163 -6.96 22.84 -2.84
CA VAL A 163 -7.51 24.07 -3.42
C VAL A 163 -9.03 23.96 -3.63
N HIS A 164 -9.52 22.81 -4.10
CA HIS A 164 -10.94 22.59 -4.41
C HIS A 164 -11.70 21.89 -3.27
N THR A 165 -12.03 22.63 -2.22
CA THR A 165 -12.63 22.08 -0.99
C THR A 165 -14.00 21.44 -1.17
N PHE A 166 -14.87 21.98 -2.05
CA PHE A 166 -16.20 21.43 -2.29
C PHE A 166 -16.15 20.07 -2.99
N GLY A 167 -15.44 19.99 -4.13
CA GLY A 167 -15.26 18.74 -4.87
C GLY A 167 -14.58 17.65 -4.05
N ARG A 168 -13.66 18.05 -3.16
CA ARG A 168 -13.03 17.15 -2.19
C ARG A 168 -14.05 16.50 -1.26
N THR A 169 -14.91 17.28 -0.61
CA THR A 169 -15.85 16.77 0.39
C THR A 169 -16.84 15.78 -0.23
N TRP A 170 -17.41 16.11 -1.39
CA TRP A 170 -18.33 15.21 -2.09
C TRP A 170 -17.66 13.88 -2.46
N ARG A 171 -16.46 13.92 -3.06
CA ARG A 171 -15.70 12.71 -3.43
C ARG A 171 -15.36 11.85 -2.22
N LEU A 172 -14.96 12.46 -1.09
CA LEU A 172 -14.67 11.73 0.14
C LEU A 172 -15.92 11.06 0.73
N VAL A 173 -17.06 11.76 0.74
CA VAL A 173 -18.32 11.20 1.23
C VAL A 173 -18.76 10.04 0.36
N ALA A 174 -18.77 10.22 -0.97
CA ALA A 174 -19.15 9.16 -1.90
C ALA A 174 -18.21 7.95 -1.81
N MET A 175 -16.89 8.17 -1.74
CA MET A 175 -15.93 7.09 -1.54
C MET A 175 -16.11 6.40 -0.18
N GLY A 176 -16.38 7.15 0.89
CA GLY A 176 -16.62 6.60 2.22
C GLY A 176 -17.86 5.71 2.25
N LEU A 177 -18.94 6.16 1.60
CA LEU A 177 -20.16 5.35 1.41
C LEU A 177 -19.87 4.08 0.60
N LEU A 178 -19.13 4.18 -0.50
CA LEU A 178 -18.72 3.02 -1.30
C LEU A 178 -17.87 2.03 -0.48
N ALA A 179 -16.92 2.54 0.32
CA ALA A 179 -16.09 1.72 1.20
C ALA A 179 -16.91 0.99 2.28
N ILE A 180 -17.93 1.64 2.85
CA ILE A 180 -18.86 1.01 3.79
C ILE A 180 -19.64 -0.11 3.10
N LEU A 181 -20.21 0.15 1.92
CA LEU A 181 -20.93 -0.86 1.15
C LEU A 181 -20.03 -2.05 0.80
N LEU A 182 -18.77 -1.80 0.43
CA LEU A 182 -17.78 -2.84 0.15
C LEU A 182 -17.43 -3.64 1.40
N ILE A 183 -17.23 -2.99 2.56
CA ILE A 183 -16.97 -3.69 3.82
C ILE A 183 -18.13 -4.62 4.16
N VAL A 184 -19.36 -4.14 4.08
CA VAL A 184 -20.58 -4.95 4.27
C VAL A 184 -20.62 -6.11 3.27
N GLY A 185 -20.26 -5.85 2.01
CA GLY A 185 -20.17 -6.85 0.94
C GLY A 185 -19.11 -7.93 1.17
N LEU A 186 -17.99 -7.58 1.80
CA LEU A 186 -16.91 -8.50 2.15
C LEU A 186 -17.28 -9.43 3.31
N LEU A 187 -18.14 -9.01 4.24
CA LEU A 187 -18.46 -9.82 5.44
C LEU A 187 -18.98 -11.24 5.14
N PRO A 188 -19.92 -11.45 4.20
CA PRO A 188 -20.36 -12.80 3.81
C PRO A 188 -19.24 -13.68 3.23
N THR A 189 -18.16 -13.09 2.70
CA THR A 189 -17.09 -13.85 2.04
C THR A 189 -16.28 -14.75 2.97
N ALA A 190 -16.34 -14.50 4.28
CA ALA A 190 -15.76 -15.41 5.26
C ALA A 190 -16.41 -16.81 5.26
N ASN A 191 -17.68 -16.91 4.86
CA ASN A 191 -18.41 -18.17 4.88
C ASN A 191 -18.15 -19.05 3.64
N TYR A 192 -17.56 -18.50 2.58
CA TYR A 192 -17.51 -19.18 1.28
C TYR A 192 -16.29 -20.08 1.06
N GLY A 193 -15.23 -19.96 1.88
CA GLY A 193 -13.99 -20.73 1.69
C GLY A 193 -13.64 -21.69 2.83
N ASP A 194 -14.59 -22.01 3.71
CA ASP A 194 -14.34 -22.92 4.84
C ASP A 194 -14.20 -24.37 4.32
N LEU A 195 -13.02 -24.98 4.48
CA LEU A 195 -12.74 -26.38 4.08
C LEU A 195 -13.31 -27.40 5.06
N TYR A 196 -13.53 -27.01 6.31
CA TYR A 196 -13.86 -27.94 7.39
C TYR A 196 -15.37 -28.10 7.58
N ASN A 197 -16.15 -27.10 7.19
CA ASN A 197 -17.60 -27.18 7.09
C ASN A 197 -18.02 -27.24 5.63
N SER A 198 -19.15 -27.88 5.32
CA SER A 198 -19.69 -27.99 3.96
C SER A 198 -19.62 -26.66 3.20
N ARG A 199 -18.65 -26.53 2.29
CA ARG A 199 -18.49 -25.35 1.42
C ARG A 199 -19.83 -25.10 0.70
N PRO A 200 -20.34 -23.86 0.68
CA PRO A 200 -21.47 -23.53 -0.19
C PRO A 200 -21.08 -23.81 -1.63
N ARG A 201 -22.01 -24.36 -2.41
CA ARG A 201 -21.79 -24.50 -3.85
C ARG A 201 -21.87 -23.12 -4.48
N SER A 202 -21.12 -22.90 -5.55
CA SER A 202 -21.10 -21.61 -6.26
C SER A 202 -22.48 -21.21 -6.81
N SER A 203 -23.36 -22.20 -7.04
CA SER A 203 -24.76 -22.03 -7.46
C SER A 203 -25.74 -21.70 -6.33
N ASP A 204 -25.33 -21.81 -5.06
CA ASP A 204 -26.23 -21.55 -3.93
C ASP A 204 -26.62 -20.06 -3.86
N TYR A 205 -27.81 -19.77 -3.35
CA TYR A 205 -28.26 -18.39 -3.19
C TYR A 205 -27.43 -17.66 -2.13
N ALA A 206 -26.83 -16.53 -2.49
CA ALA A 206 -25.94 -15.77 -1.61
C ALA A 206 -26.63 -15.31 -0.31
N LYS A 207 -27.93 -15.01 -0.39
CA LYS A 207 -28.77 -14.59 0.73
C LYS A 207 -28.73 -15.57 1.91
N CYS A 208 -28.59 -16.86 1.63
CA CYS A 208 -28.60 -17.92 2.66
C CYS A 208 -27.33 -17.95 3.51
N TYR A 209 -26.28 -17.24 3.08
CA TYR A 209 -24.95 -17.25 3.69
C TYR A 209 -24.47 -15.86 4.14
N LEU A 210 -25.37 -14.87 4.23
CA LEU A 210 -25.03 -13.51 4.67
C LEU A 210 -24.63 -13.44 6.15
N LYS A 211 -25.18 -14.31 6.99
CA LYS A 211 -24.88 -14.33 8.43
C LYS A 211 -23.50 -14.94 8.65
N ILE A 212 -22.58 -14.17 9.23
CA ILE A 212 -21.25 -14.65 9.61
C ILE A 212 -21.43 -15.83 10.59
N ARG A 213 -21.01 -17.02 10.18
CA ARG A 213 -20.90 -18.17 11.07
C ARG A 213 -19.50 -18.15 11.70
N SER A 214 -19.33 -18.76 12.86
CA SER A 214 -18.01 -18.98 13.45
C SER A 214 -17.20 -19.91 12.54
N SER A 215 -16.63 -19.36 11.47
CA SER A 215 -15.75 -20.07 10.55
C SER A 215 -14.32 -19.95 11.09
N THR A 216 -13.75 -21.08 11.49
CA THR A 216 -12.33 -21.20 11.80
C THR A 216 -11.62 -21.61 10.52
N GLY A 217 -11.19 -20.63 9.70
CA GLY A 217 -10.60 -20.96 8.41
C GLY A 217 -9.90 -19.80 7.69
N MET A 218 -9.21 -20.14 6.61
CA MET A 218 -8.46 -19.19 5.76
C MET A 218 -9.34 -18.07 5.18
N ALA A 219 -10.62 -18.37 4.91
CA ALA A 219 -11.58 -17.40 4.39
C ALA A 219 -11.83 -16.23 5.37
N LEU A 220 -12.00 -16.52 6.66
CA LEU A 220 -12.17 -15.50 7.71
C LEU A 220 -10.97 -14.54 7.75
N TYR A 221 -9.75 -15.07 7.77
CA TYR A 221 -8.53 -14.25 7.78
C TYR A 221 -8.41 -13.39 6.52
N SER A 222 -8.70 -13.96 5.35
CA SER A 222 -8.66 -13.21 4.09
C SER A 222 -9.69 -12.07 4.03
N MET A 223 -10.89 -12.29 4.60
CA MET A 223 -11.90 -11.26 4.77
C MET A 223 -11.40 -10.17 5.72
N ILE A 224 -10.92 -10.55 6.92
CA ILE A 224 -10.41 -9.60 7.92
C ILE A 224 -9.29 -8.74 7.31
N LEU A 225 -8.33 -9.35 6.62
CA LEU A 225 -7.24 -8.63 5.96
C LEU A 225 -7.75 -7.65 4.90
N SER A 226 -8.74 -8.06 4.10
CA SER A 226 -9.34 -7.21 3.07
C SER A 226 -10.08 -6.02 3.69
N VAL A 227 -10.90 -6.27 4.73
CA VAL A 227 -11.63 -5.22 5.46
C VAL A 227 -10.66 -4.24 6.13
N LEU A 228 -9.64 -4.75 6.83
CA LEU A 228 -8.61 -3.92 7.46
C LEU A 228 -7.86 -3.09 6.42
N THR A 229 -7.52 -3.68 5.27
CA THR A 229 -6.81 -2.97 4.19
C THR A 229 -7.61 -1.77 3.67
N ILE A 230 -8.92 -1.93 3.43
CA ILE A 230 -9.79 -0.85 2.97
C ILE A 230 -10.00 0.19 4.07
N ALA A 231 -10.31 -0.24 5.30
CA ALA A 231 -10.57 0.67 6.41
C ALA A 231 -9.33 1.51 6.76
N ILE A 232 -8.18 0.86 6.92
CA ILE A 232 -6.91 1.51 7.20
C ILE A 232 -6.49 2.42 6.03
N GLY A 233 -6.62 1.93 4.80
CA GLY A 233 -6.34 2.70 3.59
C GLY A 233 -7.15 4.00 3.56
N PHE A 234 -8.47 3.90 3.74
CA PHE A 234 -9.38 5.05 3.72
C PHE A 234 -9.08 6.04 4.85
N ILE A 235 -8.94 5.56 6.10
CA ILE A 235 -8.62 6.41 7.25
C ILE A 235 -7.29 7.15 7.04
N SER A 236 -6.27 6.45 6.52
CA SER A 236 -4.98 7.07 6.18
C SER A 236 -5.15 8.24 5.18
N ARG A 237 -5.99 8.08 4.15
CA ARG A 237 -6.29 9.16 3.18
C ARG A 237 -6.95 10.35 3.83
N VAL A 238 -7.99 10.11 4.62
CA VAL A 238 -8.72 11.17 5.32
C VAL A 238 -7.75 11.94 6.23
N MET A 239 -6.93 11.24 7.02
CA MET A 239 -5.94 11.88 7.89
C MET A 239 -4.94 12.73 7.09
N LYS A 240 -4.37 12.21 5.99
CA LYS A 240 -3.36 12.93 5.18
C LYS A 240 -3.94 14.13 4.42
N LEU A 241 -5.21 14.08 4.05
CA LEU A 241 -5.84 15.10 3.22
C LEU A 241 -6.23 16.37 3.99
N HIS A 242 -6.49 16.27 5.30
CA HIS A 242 -6.81 17.42 6.16
C HIS A 242 -5.57 17.95 6.90
N LYS A 243 -5.20 19.23 6.69
CA LYS A 243 -4.07 19.90 7.40
C LYS A 243 -4.19 19.76 8.93
N MET A 244 -5.39 19.95 9.48
CA MET A 244 -5.66 19.83 10.91
C MET A 244 -5.38 18.42 11.47
N LEU A 245 -5.82 17.36 10.76
CA LEU A 245 -5.56 15.98 11.18
C LEU A 245 -4.09 15.60 11.00
N SER A 246 -3.52 15.86 9.81
CA SER A 246 -2.16 15.43 9.45
C SER A 246 -1.07 16.19 10.19
N VAL A 247 -1.15 17.52 10.25
CA VAL A 247 -0.06 18.38 10.73
C VAL A 247 -0.28 18.73 12.20
N THR A 248 -1.47 19.22 12.54
CA THR A 248 -1.75 19.73 13.90
C THR A 248 -1.89 18.59 14.91
N LEU A 249 -2.82 17.65 14.68
CA LEU A 249 -3.07 16.57 15.63
C LEU A 249 -1.99 15.49 15.57
N TRP A 250 -1.80 14.87 14.40
CA TRP A 250 -0.87 13.74 14.26
C TRP A 250 0.59 14.19 14.39
N GLY A 251 0.96 15.31 13.75
CA GLY A 251 2.29 15.91 13.90
C GLY A 251 2.58 16.31 15.34
N GLY A 252 1.64 16.98 16.02
CA GLY A 252 1.79 17.35 17.43
C GLY A 252 1.90 16.15 18.38
N LEU A 253 1.12 15.08 18.15
CA LEU A 253 1.24 13.83 18.91
C LEU A 253 2.61 13.18 18.69
N ARG A 254 3.06 13.10 17.43
CA ARG A 254 4.35 12.53 17.05
C ARG A 254 5.53 13.28 17.68
N ILE A 255 5.48 14.62 17.69
CA ILE A 255 6.52 15.45 18.31
C ILE A 255 6.55 15.21 19.82
N ARG A 256 5.40 15.27 20.50
CA ARG A 256 5.31 15.01 21.96
C ARG A 256 5.81 13.62 22.33
N ALA A 257 5.39 12.58 21.58
CA ALA A 257 5.85 11.21 21.79
C ALA A 257 7.37 11.10 21.58
N SER A 258 7.92 11.73 20.53
CA SER A 258 9.36 11.72 20.26
C SER A 258 10.16 12.45 21.34
N LEU A 259 9.65 13.56 21.89
CA LEU A 259 10.32 14.29 22.96
C LEU A 259 10.36 13.46 24.26
N ARG A 260 9.23 12.84 24.63
CA ARG A 260 9.16 11.94 25.80
C ARG A 260 10.09 10.73 25.65
N ALA A 261 10.08 10.08 24.49
CA ALA A 261 10.95 8.95 24.21
C ALA A 261 12.44 9.34 24.30
N ARG A 262 12.82 10.51 23.77
CA ARG A 262 14.19 11.05 23.88
C ARG A 262 14.58 11.35 25.32
N ALA A 263 13.67 11.92 26.13
CA ALA A 263 13.93 12.19 27.53
C ALA A 263 14.20 10.88 28.31
N ILE A 264 13.37 9.85 28.10
CA ILE A 264 13.58 8.51 28.69
C ILE A 264 14.92 7.94 28.25
N LEU A 265 15.20 7.98 26.94
CA LEU A 265 16.43 7.43 26.39
C LEU A 265 17.67 8.17 26.92
N HIS A 266 17.58 9.48 27.17
CA HIS A 266 18.66 10.27 27.74
C HIS A 266 18.93 9.94 29.23
N VAL A 267 17.87 9.67 30.01
CA VAL A 267 18.01 9.17 31.40
C VAL A 267 18.74 7.82 31.40
N ILE A 268 18.33 6.91 30.50
CA ILE A 268 18.95 5.58 30.37
C ILE A 268 20.41 5.71 29.90
N TYR A 269 20.68 6.61 28.95
CA TYR A 269 22.04 6.91 28.50
C TYR A 269 22.94 7.30 29.68
N LYS A 270 22.54 8.30 30.46
CA LYS A 270 23.30 8.77 31.63
C LYS A 270 23.53 7.66 32.65
N TRP A 271 22.53 6.82 32.89
CA TRP A 271 22.65 5.66 33.78
C TRP A 271 23.65 4.62 33.25
N CYS A 272 23.63 4.32 31.95
CA CYS A 272 24.58 3.41 31.33
C CYS A 272 26.01 3.94 31.32
N THR A 273 26.20 5.26 31.22
CA THR A 273 27.53 5.91 31.13
C THR A 273 28.08 6.39 32.47
N ALA A 274 27.34 6.26 33.57
CA ALA A 274 27.73 6.77 34.90
C ALA A 274 29.09 6.23 35.42
N GLY A 275 29.58 5.10 34.89
CA GLY A 275 30.89 4.52 35.21
C GLY A 275 32.04 4.94 34.29
N GLY A 276 31.88 5.96 33.45
CA GLY A 276 32.95 6.51 32.58
C GLY A 276 33.33 5.66 31.37
N ARG A 277 32.73 4.48 31.18
CA ARG A 277 33.03 3.58 30.05
C ARG A 277 31.90 3.59 29.02
N VAL A 278 32.09 4.31 27.92
CA VAL A 278 31.11 4.47 26.81
C VAL A 278 30.83 3.13 26.09
N GLN A 279 31.69 2.12 26.27
CA GLN A 279 31.53 0.75 25.72
C GLN A 279 31.17 -0.30 26.80
N GLY A 280 30.55 0.09 27.91
CA GLY A 280 30.13 -0.86 28.94
C GLY A 280 29.04 -1.84 28.46
N LEU A 281 29.00 -3.05 29.04
CA LEU A 281 28.01 -4.09 28.71
C LEU A 281 26.55 -3.59 28.83
N ARG A 282 26.29 -2.71 29.81
CA ARG A 282 25.00 -2.03 30.01
C ARG A 282 24.60 -1.16 28.82
N PHE A 283 25.56 -0.45 28.23
CA PHE A 283 25.31 0.38 27.06
C PHE A 283 24.94 -0.48 25.84
N SER A 284 25.66 -1.57 25.61
CA SER A 284 25.41 -2.46 24.46
C SER A 284 24.13 -3.31 24.57
N LEU A 285 23.78 -3.76 25.78
CA LEU A 285 22.62 -4.65 26.01
C LEU A 285 21.32 -3.93 26.41
N VAL A 286 21.39 -2.68 26.90
CA VAL A 286 20.20 -1.94 27.34
C VAL A 286 19.94 -0.73 26.46
N TYR A 287 20.93 0.17 26.34
CA TYR A 287 20.74 1.42 25.59
C TYR A 287 20.56 1.16 24.09
N ARG A 288 21.43 0.36 23.44
CA ARG A 288 21.38 0.11 21.99
C ARG A 288 20.08 -0.57 21.53
N PRO A 289 19.58 -1.64 22.18
CA PRO A 289 18.28 -2.23 21.85
C PRO A 289 17.11 -1.23 21.98
N LEU A 290 17.06 -0.45 23.07
CA LEU A 290 16.02 0.55 23.26
C LEU A 290 16.11 1.68 22.23
N PHE A 291 17.32 2.09 21.87
CA PHE A 291 17.53 3.02 20.78
C PHE A 291 17.06 2.42 19.46
N ALA A 292 17.41 1.17 19.15
CA ALA A 292 16.92 0.47 17.95
C ALA A 292 15.38 0.40 17.91
N VAL A 293 14.70 0.14 19.04
CA VAL A 293 13.22 0.20 19.10
C VAL A 293 12.70 1.61 18.75
N PHE A 294 13.29 2.65 19.35
CA PHE A 294 12.92 4.03 19.04
C PHE A 294 13.12 4.37 17.55
N LEU A 295 14.24 3.91 16.99
CA LEU A 295 14.61 4.06 15.59
C LEU A 295 13.63 3.35 14.66
N VAL A 296 13.29 2.09 14.94
CA VAL A 296 12.30 1.32 14.18
C VAL A 296 10.92 1.97 14.27
N ALA A 297 10.48 2.39 15.45
CA ALA A 297 9.19 3.07 15.61
C ALA A 297 9.13 4.36 14.78
N ARG A 298 10.21 5.15 14.79
CA ARG A 298 10.31 6.37 13.97
C ARG A 298 10.33 6.05 12.48
N PHE A 299 11.06 5.01 12.06
CA PHE A 299 11.08 4.52 10.69
C PHE A 299 9.69 4.12 10.22
N THR A 300 8.95 3.34 11.01
CA THR A 300 7.60 2.89 10.67
C THR A 300 6.63 4.07 10.54
N LEU A 301 6.74 5.08 11.41
CA LEU A 301 5.94 6.30 11.30
C LEU A 301 6.29 7.11 10.04
N ASP A 302 7.58 7.21 9.68
CA ASP A 302 8.00 7.84 8.42
C ASP A 302 7.54 7.02 7.20
N ALA A 303 7.57 5.69 7.27
CA ALA A 303 7.09 4.78 6.23
C ALA A 303 5.58 4.93 6.02
N TRP A 304 4.82 5.05 7.10
CA TRP A 304 3.37 5.28 7.03
C TRP A 304 3.01 6.57 6.29
N VAL A 305 3.78 7.63 6.50
CA VAL A 305 3.52 8.94 5.88
C VAL A 305 4.09 9.02 4.46
N SER A 306 5.07 8.18 4.10
CA SER A 306 5.75 8.15 2.80
C SER A 306 4.78 7.92 1.65
N MET A 307 4.94 8.70 0.58
CA MET A 307 4.18 8.50 -0.65
C MET A 307 4.59 7.22 -1.37
N PHE A 308 5.88 6.89 -1.36
CA PHE A 308 6.39 5.68 -1.99
C PHE A 308 5.82 4.40 -1.37
N VAL A 309 5.93 4.27 -0.04
CA VAL A 309 5.47 3.08 0.68
C VAL A 309 3.97 2.87 0.46
N GLU A 310 3.24 3.97 0.38
CA GLU A 310 1.82 3.96 0.15
C GLU A 310 1.45 3.57 -1.30
N ALA A 311 2.23 3.99 -2.30
CA ALA A 311 2.11 3.50 -3.68
C ALA A 311 2.41 2.00 -3.78
N LEU A 312 3.44 1.53 -3.07
CA LEU A 312 3.78 0.11 -2.99
C LEU A 312 2.67 -0.70 -2.31
N TRP A 313 2.06 -0.16 -1.26
CA TRP A 313 0.91 -0.78 -0.58
C TRP A 313 -0.29 -0.95 -1.52
N LEU A 314 -0.63 0.09 -2.30
CA LEU A 314 -1.72 0.00 -3.29
C LEU A 314 -1.43 -1.02 -4.38
N PHE A 315 -0.17 -1.13 -4.81
CA PHE A 315 0.27 -2.16 -5.73
C PHE A 315 0.04 -3.56 -5.15
N ILE A 316 0.47 -3.81 -3.90
CA ILE A 316 0.21 -5.09 -3.22
C ILE A 316 -1.29 -5.38 -3.11
N ALA A 317 -2.10 -4.38 -2.74
CA ALA A 317 -3.55 -4.51 -2.65
C ALA A 317 -4.22 -4.80 -4.01
N PHE A 318 -3.68 -4.27 -5.10
CA PHE A 318 -4.10 -4.61 -6.47
C PHE A 318 -3.85 -6.09 -6.78
N PHE A 319 -2.62 -6.57 -6.57
CA PHE A 319 -2.28 -7.97 -6.79
C PHE A 319 -3.09 -8.92 -5.91
N TRP A 320 -3.30 -8.56 -4.64
CA TRP A 320 -4.18 -9.29 -3.74
C TRP A 320 -5.61 -9.41 -4.28
N GLY A 321 -6.18 -8.30 -4.77
CA GLY A 321 -7.50 -8.28 -5.40
C GLY A 321 -7.57 -9.17 -6.64
N VAL A 322 -6.56 -9.10 -7.53
CA VAL A 322 -6.48 -9.92 -8.75
C VAL A 322 -6.43 -11.40 -8.39
N LEU A 323 -5.57 -11.78 -7.44
CA LEU A 323 -5.46 -13.17 -6.98
C LEU A 323 -6.81 -13.69 -6.46
N ARG A 324 -7.49 -12.91 -5.61
CA ARG A 324 -8.80 -13.29 -5.05
C ARG A 324 -9.87 -13.43 -6.11
N LEU A 325 -9.92 -12.51 -7.08
CA LEU A 325 -10.84 -12.61 -8.20
C LEU A 325 -10.56 -13.85 -9.05
N MET A 326 -9.29 -14.14 -9.36
CA MET A 326 -8.91 -15.34 -10.13
C MET A 326 -9.30 -16.64 -9.41
N VAL A 327 -9.15 -16.68 -8.08
CA VAL A 327 -9.60 -17.82 -7.27
C VAL A 327 -11.12 -17.98 -7.37
N ALA A 328 -11.88 -16.88 -7.23
CA ALA A 328 -13.34 -16.91 -7.35
C ALA A 328 -13.81 -17.33 -8.76
N LEU A 329 -13.15 -16.84 -9.81
CA LEU A 329 -13.44 -17.20 -11.20
C LEU A 329 -13.17 -18.69 -11.49
N ASN A 330 -12.17 -19.29 -10.85
CA ASN A 330 -11.81 -20.70 -11.03
C ASN A 330 -12.61 -21.66 -10.10
N ASP A 331 -13.44 -21.14 -9.19
CA ASP A 331 -14.29 -21.93 -8.28
C ASP A 331 -15.61 -22.40 -8.95
N THR A 332 -15.61 -22.53 -10.28
CA THR A 332 -16.76 -23.03 -11.06
C THR A 332 -16.89 -24.56 -10.94
N PRO A 333 -18.12 -25.12 -10.93
CA PRO A 333 -18.34 -26.57 -10.89
C PRO A 333 -17.56 -27.31 -11.99
N ARG A 334 -16.90 -28.42 -11.63
CA ARG A 334 -16.14 -29.30 -12.54
C ARG A 334 -16.95 -29.61 -13.80
N GLY A 335 -16.53 -29.05 -14.94
CA GLY A 335 -17.14 -29.25 -16.26
C GLY A 335 -17.43 -27.95 -17.03
N GLN A 336 -17.59 -26.83 -16.33
CA GLN A 336 -17.87 -25.52 -16.93
C GLN A 336 -16.71 -24.56 -16.67
N ASP A 337 -15.60 -24.85 -17.36
CA ASP A 337 -14.42 -24.00 -17.51
C ASP A 337 -14.81 -22.69 -18.23
N LEU A 338 -15.57 -21.82 -17.57
CA LEU A 338 -16.23 -20.66 -18.19
C LEU A 338 -15.23 -19.66 -18.76
N TRP A 339 -14.06 -19.51 -18.11
CA TRP A 339 -13.01 -18.55 -18.49
C TRP A 339 -11.95 -19.14 -19.45
N THR A 340 -11.64 -20.44 -19.34
CA THR A 340 -10.69 -21.11 -20.26
C THR A 340 -11.37 -21.59 -21.56
N LYS A 341 -12.68 -21.90 -21.55
CA LYS A 341 -13.43 -22.21 -22.79
C LYS A 341 -13.95 -20.98 -23.53
N THR A 342 -14.01 -19.78 -22.94
CA THR A 342 -14.39 -18.55 -23.67
C THR A 342 -13.30 -18.04 -24.60
N ALA A 343 -12.03 -18.40 -24.36
CA ALA A 343 -10.97 -18.21 -25.36
C ALA A 343 -11.08 -19.20 -26.54
N GLY A 344 -11.85 -20.28 -26.36
CA GLY A 344 -11.87 -21.44 -27.26
C GLY A 344 -13.12 -21.60 -28.12
N GLN A 345 -14.33 -21.66 -27.55
CA GLN A 345 -15.46 -22.15 -28.38
C GLN A 345 -16.91 -21.98 -27.90
N ASN A 346 -17.22 -21.36 -26.76
CA ASN A 346 -18.61 -21.04 -26.43
C ASN A 346 -18.78 -19.53 -26.27
N LYS A 347 -19.56 -18.92 -27.18
CA LYS A 347 -20.02 -17.54 -27.10
C LYS A 347 -20.67 -17.30 -25.73
N GLY A 348 -19.95 -16.64 -24.83
CA GLY A 348 -20.63 -15.75 -23.90
C GLY A 348 -21.17 -14.61 -24.76
N ASP A 349 -22.49 -14.54 -24.92
CA ASP A 349 -23.09 -13.50 -25.74
C ASP A 349 -22.65 -12.14 -25.21
N TRP A 350 -21.99 -11.35 -26.07
CA TRP A 350 -21.60 -9.99 -25.75
C TRP A 350 -22.84 -9.19 -25.43
N THR A 351 -22.99 -8.77 -24.17
CA THR A 351 -24.12 -7.95 -23.75
C THR A 351 -23.80 -6.47 -23.94
N PHE A 352 -24.85 -5.66 -24.07
CA PHE A 352 -24.70 -4.21 -24.12
C PHE A 352 -23.91 -3.69 -22.90
N GLY A 353 -24.16 -4.22 -21.70
CA GLY A 353 -23.45 -3.84 -20.47
C GLY A 353 -21.94 -4.07 -20.53
N GLN A 354 -21.49 -5.17 -21.14
CA GLN A 354 -20.07 -5.46 -21.33
C GLN A 354 -19.39 -4.49 -22.31
N VAL A 355 -20.05 -4.18 -23.43
CA VAL A 355 -19.52 -3.24 -24.43
C VAL A 355 -19.43 -1.83 -23.84
N VAL A 356 -20.49 -1.38 -23.17
CA VAL A 356 -20.51 -0.08 -22.48
C VAL A 356 -19.38 -0.01 -21.45
N SER A 357 -19.16 -1.07 -20.67
CA SER A 357 -18.08 -1.12 -19.68
C SER A 357 -16.69 -0.92 -20.30
N LEU A 358 -16.43 -1.50 -21.48
CA LEU A 358 -15.17 -1.29 -22.20
C LEU A 358 -15.06 0.11 -22.80
N VAL A 359 -16.15 0.68 -23.31
CA VAL A 359 -16.15 2.05 -23.84
C VAL A 359 -15.88 3.07 -22.72
N LEU A 360 -16.43 2.85 -21.53
CA LEU A 360 -16.15 3.69 -20.35
C LEU A 360 -14.68 3.67 -19.94
N LEU A 361 -13.95 2.57 -20.16
CA LEU A 361 -12.51 2.48 -19.92
C LEU A 361 -11.71 3.38 -20.88
N VAL A 362 -12.18 3.56 -22.11
CA VAL A 362 -11.48 4.35 -23.14
C VAL A 362 -11.54 5.85 -22.84
N ALA A 363 -12.64 6.34 -22.25
CA ALA A 363 -12.84 7.78 -22.03
C ALA A 363 -11.72 8.45 -21.19
N PRO A 364 -11.27 7.90 -20.05
CA PRO A 364 -10.12 8.44 -19.32
C PRO A 364 -8.81 8.36 -20.11
N LEU A 365 -8.62 7.34 -20.95
CA LEU A 365 -7.42 7.14 -21.75
C LEU A 365 -7.28 8.16 -22.88
N MET A 366 -8.40 8.67 -23.40
CA MET A 366 -8.38 9.74 -24.40
C MET A 366 -7.68 11.00 -23.87
N ASN A 367 -7.82 11.33 -22.57
CA ASN A 367 -7.10 12.44 -21.94
C ASN A 367 -5.56 12.24 -21.90
N LEU A 368 -5.11 10.98 -21.94
CA LEU A 368 -3.69 10.64 -22.02
C LEU A 368 -3.19 10.66 -23.47
N LEU A 369 -4.03 10.26 -24.42
CA LEU A 369 -3.70 10.30 -25.85
C LEU A 369 -3.60 11.74 -26.38
N GLU A 370 -4.46 12.65 -25.90
CA GLU A 370 -4.40 14.08 -26.26
C GLU A 370 -3.04 14.70 -25.88
N TYR A 371 -2.38 14.19 -24.83
CA TYR A 371 -1.03 14.61 -24.47
C TYR A 371 0.03 14.20 -25.51
N PHE A 372 -0.10 13.03 -26.13
CA PHE A 372 0.83 12.56 -27.16
C PHE A 372 0.59 13.21 -28.52
N ASP A 373 -0.65 13.62 -28.80
CA ASP A 373 -1.00 14.26 -30.07
C ASP A 373 -0.58 15.75 -30.14
N GLN A 374 -0.47 16.43 -28.98
CA GLN A 374 0.08 17.78 -28.90
C GLN A 374 1.60 17.82 -29.07
N ASN A 375 2.08 17.44 -30.25
CA ASN A 375 3.43 17.72 -30.72
C ASN A 375 3.67 19.25 -30.74
N PRO A 376 4.84 19.73 -30.31
CA PRO A 376 5.15 21.17 -30.24
C PRO A 376 5.21 21.89 -31.61
N ALA A 377 5.00 21.19 -32.73
CA ALA A 377 5.09 21.75 -34.07
C ALA A 377 3.82 22.48 -34.55
N THR A 378 2.67 22.30 -33.89
CA THR A 378 1.39 22.89 -34.34
C THR A 378 0.87 23.94 -33.37
N GLY A 379 1.78 24.70 -32.76
CA GLY A 379 1.47 25.86 -31.92
C GLY A 379 1.14 27.11 -32.74
N ALA A 380 0.17 27.05 -33.65
CA ALA A 380 -0.42 28.24 -34.26
C ALA A 380 -1.77 27.87 -34.88
N ARG A 381 -2.83 28.54 -34.42
CA ARG A 381 -4.23 28.48 -34.93
C ARG A 381 -5.13 27.37 -34.38
N THR A 382 -5.56 27.56 -33.14
CA THR A 382 -7.01 27.61 -32.86
C THR A 382 -7.28 28.42 -31.60
N SER A 383 -7.79 29.63 -31.82
CA SER A 383 -8.23 30.58 -30.81
C SER A 383 -9.73 30.42 -30.58
N ILE A 384 -10.15 29.84 -29.45
CA ILE A 384 -11.52 29.90 -28.88
C ILE A 384 -11.37 29.92 -27.33
N PRO A 385 -12.18 30.69 -26.57
CA PRO A 385 -11.67 31.69 -25.63
C PRO A 385 -11.18 31.15 -24.28
N ARG A 386 -10.07 31.75 -23.82
CA ARG A 386 -9.63 31.83 -22.43
C ARG A 386 -10.76 32.37 -21.55
N ASN A 387 -11.27 31.54 -20.66
CA ASN A 387 -11.60 31.86 -19.28
C ASN A 387 -11.96 30.53 -18.61
N VAL A 388 -11.54 30.34 -17.35
CA VAL A 388 -11.53 29.08 -16.59
C VAL A 388 -10.23 28.28 -16.77
N LEU A 389 -9.41 28.28 -15.71
CA LEU A 389 -8.18 27.51 -15.50
C LEU A 389 -6.84 28.15 -15.95
N GLU A 390 -6.56 29.38 -15.50
CA GLU A 390 -5.16 29.79 -15.25
C GLU A 390 -4.85 29.66 -13.75
N PRO A 391 -3.84 28.88 -13.34
CA PRO A 391 -3.08 29.18 -12.14
C PRO A 391 -2.16 30.36 -12.47
N HIS A 392 -2.34 31.48 -11.77
CA HIS A 392 -1.46 32.63 -11.88
C HIS A 392 -0.01 32.23 -11.61
N GLU A 393 0.90 32.62 -12.49
CA GLU A 393 2.35 32.55 -12.27
C GLU A 393 2.74 33.48 -11.10
N PRO A 394 3.45 33.00 -10.07
CA PRO A 394 4.21 33.91 -9.23
C PRO A 394 5.46 34.36 -10.00
N MET A 395 5.46 35.65 -10.30
CA MET A 395 6.55 36.43 -10.87
C MET A 395 7.88 36.10 -10.16
N GLY A 396 8.93 35.92 -10.97
CA GLY A 396 10.21 35.37 -10.57
C GLY A 396 10.81 35.97 -9.29
N ARG A 397 11.14 35.09 -8.34
CA ARG A 397 12.21 35.30 -7.38
C ARG A 397 13.18 34.13 -7.47
N SER A 398 14.42 34.46 -7.84
CA SER A 398 15.57 33.56 -7.74
C SER A 398 15.70 33.05 -6.30
N SER A 399 15.16 31.87 -6.03
CA SER A 399 15.48 31.12 -4.83
C SER A 399 16.85 30.48 -5.04
N SER A 400 17.90 31.22 -4.66
CA SER A 400 19.14 30.59 -4.24
C SER A 400 18.79 29.43 -3.30
N PRO A 401 19.49 28.28 -3.37
CA PRO A 401 19.22 27.16 -2.49
C PRO A 401 19.49 27.62 -1.06
N VAL A 402 18.42 27.99 -0.35
CA VAL A 402 18.45 28.16 1.09
C VAL A 402 18.92 26.80 1.61
N PRO A 403 20.04 26.74 2.36
CA PRO A 403 20.50 25.49 2.93
C PRO A 403 19.33 24.86 3.69
N PRO A 404 19.11 23.55 3.60
CA PRO A 404 18.11 22.91 4.44
C PRO A 404 18.43 23.29 5.88
N LEU A 405 17.53 24.08 6.48
CA LEU A 405 17.53 24.43 7.89
C LEU A 405 17.27 23.13 8.65
N PHE A 406 18.32 22.33 8.73
CA PHE A 406 18.44 21.19 9.61
C PHE A 406 18.39 21.78 11.01
N MET A 407 17.33 21.41 11.72
CA MET A 407 17.30 21.22 13.16
C MET A 407 17.90 22.37 13.97
N GLU A 408 17.00 23.10 14.63
CA GLU A 408 17.27 23.70 15.92
C GLU A 408 18.10 22.73 16.77
N GLU A 409 19.40 23.01 16.84
CA GLU A 409 20.34 22.37 17.73
C GLU A 409 19.84 22.63 19.15
N VAL A 410 19.42 21.57 19.84
CA VAL A 410 19.57 21.59 21.29
C VAL A 410 21.05 21.27 21.53
N PRO A 411 21.88 22.23 21.97
CA PRO A 411 23.31 22.00 22.16
C PRO A 411 23.47 21.14 23.41
N GLY A 412 23.54 19.83 23.20
CA GLY A 412 23.85 18.83 24.23
C GLY A 412 25.10 18.05 23.81
N PRO A 413 26.02 17.75 24.74
CA PRO A 413 27.37 17.31 24.44
C PRO A 413 27.37 16.01 23.64
N LYS A 414 28.00 16.04 22.45
CA LYS A 414 28.41 14.90 21.58
C LYS A 414 27.77 13.54 21.93
N SER A 415 26.45 13.42 21.84
CA SER A 415 25.82 12.11 21.85
C SER A 415 25.96 11.54 20.43
N LEU A 416 26.79 10.50 20.29
CA LEU A 416 27.05 9.79 19.03
C LEU A 416 25.73 9.42 18.30
N ASP A 417 24.66 9.26 19.07
CA ASP A 417 23.34 8.74 18.68
C ASP A 417 22.21 9.79 18.76
N GLY A 418 22.52 11.07 18.99
CA GLY A 418 21.51 12.11 19.26
C GLY A 418 20.60 12.45 18.09
N ASN A 419 21.02 12.13 16.86
CA ASN A 419 20.30 12.55 15.66
C ASN A 419 20.01 11.43 14.65
N TRP A 420 18.72 11.23 14.36
CA TRP A 420 18.19 10.25 13.40
C TRP A 420 18.85 10.33 12.02
N SER A 421 19.18 11.55 11.56
CA SER A 421 19.82 11.79 10.26
C SER A 421 21.27 11.31 10.18
N ASN A 422 21.93 11.12 11.32
CA ASN A 422 23.33 10.71 11.36
C ASN A 422 23.50 9.23 10.98
N HIS A 423 22.45 8.41 11.18
CA HIS A 423 22.43 6.98 10.85
C HIS A 423 21.83 6.72 9.45
N ARG A 424 22.26 7.50 8.46
CA ARG A 424 21.74 7.40 7.09
C ARG A 424 22.00 6.03 6.45
N GLU A 425 23.10 5.38 6.79
CA GLU A 425 23.42 4.03 6.31
C GLU A 425 22.49 2.99 6.90
N THR A 426 22.33 2.96 8.22
CA THR A 426 21.33 2.12 8.90
C THR A 426 19.92 2.32 8.35
N LEU A 427 19.50 3.56 8.12
CA LEU A 427 18.20 3.86 7.48
C LEU A 427 18.12 3.28 6.06
N GLY A 428 19.19 3.41 5.28
CA GLY A 428 19.29 2.84 3.95
C GLY A 428 19.16 1.32 3.95
N MET A 429 19.77 0.63 4.91
CA MET A 429 19.69 -0.82 5.07
C MET A 429 18.29 -1.27 5.50
N ALA A 430 17.63 -0.54 6.41
CA ALA A 430 16.24 -0.80 6.80
C ALA A 430 15.27 -0.64 5.60
N VAL A 431 15.46 0.38 4.76
CA VAL A 431 14.67 0.55 3.52
C VAL A 431 14.92 -0.60 2.54
N ILE A 432 16.17 -0.99 2.32
CA ILE A 432 16.51 -2.10 1.41
C ILE A 432 15.89 -3.41 1.90
N TYR A 433 16.03 -3.73 3.19
CA TYR A 433 15.40 -4.91 3.78
C TYR A 433 13.89 -4.88 3.59
N GLY A 434 13.24 -3.75 3.93
CA GLY A 434 11.79 -3.59 3.75
C GLY A 434 11.34 -3.80 2.31
N LEU A 435 12.07 -3.25 1.33
CA LEU A 435 11.81 -3.46 -0.09
C LEU A 435 11.95 -4.92 -0.51
N ILE A 436 13.01 -5.60 -0.08
CA ILE A 436 13.24 -7.02 -0.41
C ILE A 436 12.14 -7.88 0.23
N SER A 437 11.83 -7.69 1.51
CA SER A 437 10.76 -8.43 2.20
C SER A 437 9.40 -8.23 1.52
N MET A 438 9.09 -7.02 1.07
CA MET A 438 7.86 -6.74 0.32
C MET A 438 7.88 -7.41 -1.06
N MET A 439 9.00 -7.37 -1.78
CA MET A 439 9.13 -8.02 -3.08
C MET A 439 9.02 -9.55 -2.95
N THR A 440 9.65 -10.14 -1.94
CA THR A 440 9.53 -11.59 -1.68
C THR A 440 8.11 -11.95 -1.28
N PHE A 441 7.41 -11.09 -0.53
CA PHE A 441 6.00 -11.27 -0.21
C PHE A 441 5.11 -11.24 -1.45
N VAL A 442 5.31 -10.28 -2.37
CA VAL A 442 4.58 -10.23 -3.65
C VAL A 442 4.90 -11.43 -4.53
N LEU A 443 6.18 -11.81 -4.62
CA LEU A 443 6.59 -12.98 -5.40
C LEU A 443 5.96 -14.27 -4.85
N GLN A 444 5.90 -14.40 -3.53
CA GLN A 444 5.16 -15.46 -2.85
C GLN A 444 3.67 -15.41 -3.18
N LEU A 445 3.02 -14.25 -3.28
CA LEU A 445 1.62 -14.16 -3.71
C LEU A 445 1.40 -14.66 -5.15
N VAL A 446 2.35 -14.43 -6.05
CA VAL A 446 2.18 -14.69 -7.50
C VAL A 446 2.58 -16.12 -7.90
N LEU A 447 3.67 -16.67 -7.34
CA LEU A 447 4.21 -17.99 -7.73
C LEU A 447 3.20 -19.17 -7.60
N PRO A 448 2.35 -19.26 -6.56
CA PRO A 448 1.39 -20.36 -6.42
C PRO A 448 0.21 -20.29 -7.38
N SER A 449 -0.03 -19.17 -8.07
CA SER A 449 -1.05 -19.09 -9.13
C SER A 449 -0.78 -20.06 -10.29
N ILE A 450 0.42 -20.66 -10.36
CA ILE A 450 0.80 -21.64 -11.39
C ILE A 450 0.46 -23.08 -10.96
N ASN A 451 0.33 -23.40 -9.66
CA ASN A 451 0.07 -24.78 -9.18
C ASN A 451 -0.93 -24.84 -8.01
N LYS A 452 -2.11 -25.44 -8.27
CA LYS A 452 -3.27 -25.52 -7.36
C LYS A 452 -3.00 -26.06 -5.93
N PRO A 453 -2.17 -27.09 -5.69
CA PRO A 453 -1.97 -27.60 -4.32
C PRO A 453 -1.04 -26.70 -3.47
N LEU A 454 -0.27 -25.80 -4.08
CA LEU A 454 0.70 -24.94 -3.38
C LEU A 454 0.06 -23.62 -2.90
N LEU A 455 -1.04 -23.21 -3.56
CA LEU A 455 -1.84 -22.03 -3.22
C LEU A 455 -2.54 -22.18 -1.86
N GLU A 456 -3.05 -23.37 -1.55
CA GLU A 456 -3.69 -23.64 -0.24
C GLU A 456 -2.69 -23.69 0.92
N ILE A 457 -1.45 -24.17 0.67
CA ILE A 457 -0.37 -24.17 1.67
C ILE A 457 0.12 -22.75 1.96
N LEU A 458 0.20 -21.89 0.94
CA LEU A 458 0.75 -20.54 1.09
C LEU A 458 -0.23 -19.53 1.73
N ILE A 459 -1.55 -19.79 1.63
CA ILE A 459 -2.60 -18.91 2.17
C ILE A 459 -2.90 -19.21 3.65
N SER A 460 -2.51 -20.40 4.15
CA SER A 460 -2.77 -20.83 5.53
C SER A 460 -1.88 -20.12 6.55
N LEU A 461 -2.51 -19.38 7.49
CA LEU A 461 -2.05 -18.97 8.84
C LEU A 461 -0.67 -18.28 9.01
N GLU A 462 0.18 -18.24 7.97
CA GLU A 462 1.55 -17.72 8.01
C GLU A 462 1.63 -16.22 7.77
N TRP A 463 0.59 -15.53 7.28
CA TRP A 463 0.67 -14.11 6.93
C TRP A 463 0.91 -13.21 8.15
N GLY A 464 0.17 -13.44 9.24
CA GLY A 464 0.37 -12.72 10.49
C GLY A 464 1.77 -12.97 11.07
N ILE A 465 2.22 -14.22 11.00
CA ILE A 465 3.56 -14.65 11.42
C ILE A 465 4.65 -13.99 10.54
N LYS A 466 4.45 -13.92 9.22
CA LYS A 466 5.34 -13.25 8.27
C LYS A 466 5.42 -11.75 8.51
N VAL A 467 4.31 -11.07 8.80
CA VAL A 467 4.32 -9.65 9.17
C VAL A 467 5.12 -9.44 10.46
N ILE A 468 4.92 -10.30 11.47
CA ILE A 468 5.72 -10.27 12.70
C ILE A 468 7.20 -10.49 12.37
N PHE A 469 7.55 -11.47 11.54
CA PHE A 469 8.93 -11.71 11.13
C PHE A 469 9.54 -10.55 10.33
N ALA A 470 8.77 -9.89 9.48
CA ALA A 470 9.21 -8.70 8.77
C ALA A 470 9.54 -7.57 9.76
N LEU A 471 8.68 -7.30 10.74
CA LEU A 471 8.90 -6.28 11.77
C LEU A 471 10.10 -6.62 12.67
N THR A 472 10.20 -7.86 13.15
CA THR A 472 11.34 -8.33 13.95
C THR A 472 12.63 -8.31 13.15
N GLY A 473 12.57 -8.60 11.84
CA GLY A 473 13.72 -8.50 10.94
C GLY A 473 14.17 -7.06 10.71
N ILE A 474 13.25 -6.10 10.56
CA ILE A 474 13.62 -4.67 10.50
C ILE A 474 14.34 -4.27 11.78
N TYR A 475 13.84 -4.69 12.94
CA TYR A 475 14.48 -4.43 14.23
C TYR A 475 15.89 -5.02 14.30
N GLY A 476 16.06 -6.28 13.90
CA GLY A 476 17.36 -6.95 13.85
C GLY A 476 18.34 -6.28 12.88
N VAL A 477 17.87 -5.87 11.70
CA VAL A 477 18.68 -5.13 10.72
C VAL A 477 19.15 -3.79 11.26
N VAL A 478 18.27 -3.04 11.91
CA VAL A 478 18.61 -1.75 12.53
C VAL A 478 19.60 -1.94 13.68
N LEU A 479 19.31 -2.86 14.61
CA LEU A 479 20.15 -3.10 15.78
C LEU A 479 21.59 -3.51 15.38
N PHE A 480 21.72 -4.45 14.45
CA PHE A 480 23.01 -4.91 13.97
C PHE A 480 23.76 -3.82 13.17
N SER A 481 23.04 -3.03 12.36
CA SER A 481 23.66 -1.93 11.61
C SER A 481 24.23 -0.85 12.52
N LEU A 482 23.54 -0.52 13.62
CA LEU A 482 24.04 0.43 14.64
C LEU A 482 25.30 -0.10 15.32
N PHE A 483 25.33 -1.38 15.64
CA PHE A 483 26.51 -2.03 16.22
C PHE A 483 27.72 -1.96 15.28
N LEU A 484 27.52 -2.23 14.00
CA LEU A 484 28.59 -2.13 13.01
C LEU A 484 29.06 -0.68 12.79
N GLU A 485 28.16 0.31 12.85
CA GLU A 485 28.52 1.72 12.78
C GLU A 485 29.39 2.18 13.96
N SER A 486 29.21 1.58 15.15
CA SER A 486 29.97 1.94 16.35
C SER A 486 31.32 1.23 16.48
N GLU A 487 31.39 -0.05 16.14
CA GLU A 487 32.60 -0.86 16.38
C GLU A 487 33.54 -0.93 15.17
N VAL A 488 33.03 -0.77 13.95
CA VAL A 488 33.85 -0.84 12.73
C VAL A 488 34.25 0.57 12.30
N SER A 489 35.56 0.86 12.38
CA SER A 489 36.13 2.14 11.93
C SER A 489 35.66 2.51 10.53
N LYS A 490 35.45 3.82 10.30
CA LYS A 490 35.06 4.39 9.01
C LYS A 490 36.04 4.05 7.88
N GLU A 491 37.31 3.77 8.20
CA GLU A 491 38.32 3.37 7.21
C GLU A 491 38.05 1.99 6.58
N ARG A 492 37.24 1.14 7.23
CA ARG A 492 36.83 -0.18 6.72
C ARG A 492 35.39 -0.19 6.22
N GLU A 493 35.00 0.86 5.50
CA GLU A 493 33.64 1.03 4.98
C GLU A 493 33.18 -0.15 4.11
N GLY A 494 34.08 -0.74 3.31
CA GLY A 494 33.77 -1.93 2.48
C GLY A 494 33.36 -3.15 3.31
N THR A 495 34.11 -3.45 4.38
CA THR A 495 33.80 -4.56 5.29
C THR A 495 32.49 -4.30 6.04
N ARG A 496 32.25 -3.07 6.49
CA ARG A 496 31.00 -2.67 7.16
C ARG A 496 29.79 -2.93 6.26
N ARG A 497 29.84 -2.48 5.01
CA ARG A 497 28.75 -2.68 4.05
C ARG A 497 28.53 -4.17 3.74
N CYS A 498 29.61 -4.94 3.59
CA CYS A 498 29.52 -6.40 3.36
C CYS A 498 28.78 -7.10 4.51
N LEU A 499 29.13 -6.79 5.77
CA LEU A 499 28.46 -7.36 6.94
C LEU A 499 26.99 -6.92 7.06
N GLN A 500 26.67 -5.67 6.72
CA GLN A 500 25.29 -5.19 6.68
C GLN A 500 24.45 -5.94 5.62
N PHE A 501 25.00 -6.17 4.42
CA PHE A 501 24.31 -6.95 3.38
C PHE A 501 24.13 -8.43 3.77
N LEU A 502 25.14 -9.04 4.40
CA LEU A 502 25.04 -10.40 4.92
C LEU A 502 23.91 -10.51 5.97
N ASN A 503 23.80 -9.51 6.84
CA ASN A 503 22.73 -9.43 7.82
C ASN A 503 21.34 -9.30 7.17
N ILE A 504 21.21 -8.47 6.13
CA ILE A 504 19.97 -8.40 5.34
C ILE A 504 19.63 -9.76 4.74
N ALA A 505 20.61 -10.42 4.09
CA ALA A 505 20.41 -11.73 3.49
C ALA A 505 19.94 -12.77 4.53
N PHE A 506 20.54 -12.76 5.73
CA PHE A 506 20.16 -13.64 6.83
C PHE A 506 18.69 -13.47 7.24
N TYR A 507 18.25 -12.23 7.48
CA TYR A 507 16.86 -11.95 7.88
C TYR A 507 15.87 -12.21 6.73
N VAL A 508 16.26 -11.95 5.48
CA VAL A 508 15.43 -12.26 4.31
C VAL A 508 15.26 -13.76 4.13
N LEU A 509 16.33 -14.55 4.28
CA LEU A 509 16.26 -16.01 4.24
C LEU A 509 15.38 -16.53 5.39
N SER A 510 15.56 -16.00 6.60
CA SER A 510 14.71 -16.36 7.75
C SER A 510 13.23 -16.06 7.50
N PHE A 511 12.92 -14.91 6.89
CA PHE A 511 11.55 -14.53 6.50
C PHE A 511 10.94 -15.50 5.46
N ASN A 512 11.73 -15.97 4.49
CA ASN A 512 11.25 -16.84 3.41
C ASN A 512 11.15 -18.32 3.81
N PHE A 513 12.06 -18.81 4.64
CA PHE A 513 12.17 -20.24 4.99
C PHE A 513 11.63 -20.58 6.38
N GLY A 514 11.29 -19.59 7.20
CA GLY A 514 10.85 -19.74 8.59
C GLY A 514 9.46 -20.37 8.81
N GLY A 515 9.04 -21.32 7.98
CA GLY A 515 7.75 -22.00 8.11
C GLY A 515 7.67 -23.36 7.39
N ARG A 516 8.76 -23.84 6.77
CA ARG A 516 8.70 -24.99 5.85
C ARG A 516 9.34 -26.30 6.33
N TYR A 517 9.44 -26.53 7.64
CA TYR A 517 9.94 -27.82 8.12
C TYR A 517 8.84 -28.66 8.78
N PRO A 518 8.43 -29.78 8.16
CA PRO A 518 7.59 -30.78 8.82
C PRO A 518 8.50 -31.59 9.75
N PHE A 519 8.47 -31.28 11.04
CA PHE A 519 8.88 -32.21 12.09
C PHE A 519 7.62 -32.60 12.86
N ASP A 520 7.46 -33.89 13.08
CA ASP A 520 6.30 -34.60 13.61
C ASP A 520 5.54 -33.91 14.75
N GLU A 521 4.20 -34.00 14.64
CA GLU A 521 3.06 -33.79 15.56
C GLU A 521 3.11 -32.83 16.78
N SER A 522 4.21 -32.13 17.03
CA SER A 522 4.35 -31.19 18.14
C SER A 522 4.37 -29.76 17.59
N ARG A 523 3.25 -29.06 17.79
CA ARG A 523 2.99 -27.68 17.34
C ARG A 523 3.86 -26.64 18.06
N ILE A 524 5.17 -26.71 17.93
CA ILE A 524 6.08 -25.64 18.35
C ILE A 524 7.04 -25.34 17.19
N MET A 525 6.56 -24.54 16.24
CA MET A 525 7.42 -23.90 15.23
C MET A 525 8.22 -22.78 15.90
N LEU A 526 9.35 -23.12 16.50
CA LEU A 526 10.35 -22.12 16.88
C LEU A 526 11.40 -22.02 15.77
N ASN A 527 11.34 -20.94 15.00
CA ASN A 527 12.39 -20.63 14.03
C ASN A 527 13.71 -20.40 14.75
N PHE A 528 14.65 -21.33 14.57
CA PHE A 528 15.98 -21.28 15.18
C PHE A 528 16.77 -20.01 14.81
N MET A 529 16.56 -19.43 13.62
CA MET A 529 17.45 -18.38 13.07
C MET A 529 17.40 -17.02 13.81
N GLN A 530 16.24 -16.57 14.29
CA GLN A 530 16.16 -15.29 15.01
C GLN A 530 16.81 -15.30 16.41
N PRO A 531 16.60 -16.34 17.27
CA PRO A 531 17.35 -16.46 18.50
C PRO A 531 18.85 -16.67 18.26
N PHE A 532 19.26 -17.33 17.16
CA PHE A 532 20.68 -17.37 16.75
C PHE A 532 21.24 -16.00 16.42
N ALA A 533 20.51 -15.14 15.71
CA ALA A 533 20.96 -13.76 15.43
C ALA A 533 21.06 -12.90 16.70
N LEU A 534 20.10 -13.06 17.63
CA LEU A 534 20.14 -12.40 18.95
C LEU A 534 21.30 -12.92 19.80
N ALA A 535 21.55 -14.23 19.81
CA ALA A 535 22.68 -14.85 20.50
C ALA A 535 24.01 -14.41 19.88
N PHE A 536 24.11 -14.35 18.55
CA PHE A 536 25.27 -13.84 17.83
C PHE A 536 25.54 -12.36 18.14
N TYR A 537 24.49 -11.53 18.19
CA TYR A 537 24.62 -10.14 18.67
C TYR A 537 25.14 -10.09 20.11
N GLY A 538 24.58 -10.92 21.00
CA GLY A 538 25.05 -11.02 22.39
C GLY A 538 26.53 -11.43 22.48
N LEU A 539 26.94 -12.39 21.65
CA LEU A 539 28.31 -12.89 21.60
C LEU A 539 29.27 -11.84 21.03
N LEU A 540 28.88 -11.11 19.99
CA LEU A 540 29.63 -9.96 19.47
C LEU A 540 29.74 -8.82 20.49
N ALA A 541 28.67 -8.53 21.22
CA ALA A 541 28.68 -7.53 22.29
C ALA A 541 29.61 -7.92 23.45
N VAL A 542 29.87 -9.22 23.65
CA VAL A 542 30.84 -9.73 24.63
C VAL A 542 32.27 -9.75 24.06
N MET A 543 32.44 -10.09 22.78
CA MET A 543 33.75 -10.22 22.13
C MET A 543 34.44 -8.88 21.81
N PHE A 544 33.68 -7.82 21.48
CA PHE A 544 34.22 -6.50 21.15
C PHE A 544 34.41 -5.57 22.37
N ARG A 545 34.60 -6.18 23.55
CA ARG A 545 34.99 -5.52 24.80
C ARG A 545 36.51 -5.43 24.90
#